data_AF-M1ZBW9-F1
#
_entry.id   AF-M1ZBW9-F1
#
_cell.length_a   1.000
_cell.length_b   1.000
_cell.length_c   1.000
_cell.angle_alpha   90.00
_cell.angle_beta   90.00
_cell.angle_gamma   90.00
#
_symmetry.space_group_name_H-M   'P 1'
#
loop_
_entity.id
_entity.type
_entity.pdbx_description
1 polymer ?
#
loop_
_entity_poly.entity_id
_entity_poly.type
_entity_poly.pdbx_seq_one_letter_code
_entity_poly.pdbx_strand_id
1 'polypeptide(L)'
;MINDKGFITIVALFTMAIILISALFLIYTSNMEYLIVISSQNNIQAYYLAESKIHMVLGKEEYYYGQLVPRIETYLKYGRLGKFYDRRIILDNKDLFEGDNNDIIKVGFAEENNRRILELETYSTYSGISKNVLAKTTMINDFFEMGIPIVSIEYILQDKIREFENYMLYLQEEIEIPKQSNGLIGIEAMDYDNIKFIRRLDNRIDIEFFRNDIEDPIKREMLVDNEIFLLARNNYVNPTLSIESEKDSDKLILKGIFYIEGDLKIYSDFEFYGILVLNNGQLLMEPSSEVKIEGVLLLNRYNGNLLDSGNIQINYNLDEIRKYGVYLPKFIDPKVQVIKSY
;
A
#
# COMPACT_ATOMS: atom_id res chain seq x y z
N MET A 1 26.80 -92.77 -17.16
CA MET A 1 25.71 -91.80 -16.89
C MET A 1 25.96 -91.23 -15.51
N ILE A 2 26.70 -90.12 -15.47
CA ILE A 2 27.12 -89.45 -14.24
C ILE A 2 25.98 -88.50 -13.81
N ASN A 3 25.96 -88.17 -12.53
CA ASN A 3 24.85 -87.68 -11.72
C ASN A 3 24.41 -86.21 -12.05
N ASP A 4 24.02 -85.92 -13.29
CA ASP A 4 23.67 -84.55 -13.76
C ASP A 4 22.42 -83.94 -13.10
N LYS A 5 21.59 -84.77 -12.43
CA LYS A 5 20.42 -84.29 -11.69
C LYS A 5 20.79 -83.37 -10.52
N GLY A 6 21.90 -83.64 -9.82
CA GLY A 6 22.35 -82.81 -8.69
C GLY A 6 22.83 -81.42 -9.13
N PHE A 7 23.49 -81.33 -10.29
CA PHE A 7 23.97 -80.05 -10.84
C PHE A 7 22.81 -79.16 -11.31
N ILE A 8 21.80 -79.74 -11.96
CA ILE A 8 20.58 -79.01 -12.38
C ILE A 8 19.81 -78.48 -11.15
N THR A 9 19.71 -79.25 -10.07
CA THR A 9 19.04 -78.80 -8.84
C THR A 9 19.78 -77.65 -8.16
N ILE A 10 21.12 -77.69 -8.13
CA ILE A 10 21.95 -76.61 -7.56
C ILE A 10 21.81 -75.33 -8.39
N VAL A 11 21.92 -75.42 -9.72
CA VAL A 11 21.76 -74.26 -10.61
C VAL A 11 20.35 -73.67 -10.49
N ALA A 12 19.31 -74.50 -10.45
CA ALA A 12 17.93 -74.04 -10.25
C ALA A 12 17.73 -73.31 -8.90
N LEU A 13 18.34 -73.81 -7.82
CA LEU A 13 18.34 -73.15 -6.51
C LEU A 13 19.04 -71.79 -6.55
N PHE A 14 20.20 -71.71 -7.21
CA PHE A 14 20.91 -70.44 -7.39
C PHE A 14 20.08 -69.45 -8.22
N THR A 15 19.46 -69.90 -9.32
CA THR A 15 18.60 -69.05 -10.13
C THR A 15 17.39 -68.56 -9.34
N MET A 16 16.72 -69.43 -8.56
CA MET A 16 15.61 -69.03 -7.70
C MET A 16 16.05 -68.06 -6.60
N ALA A 17 17.22 -68.27 -5.99
CA ALA A 17 17.77 -67.36 -4.99
C ALA A 17 18.05 -65.97 -5.58
N ILE A 18 18.64 -65.91 -6.78
CA ILE A 18 18.89 -64.65 -7.49
C ILE A 18 17.56 -63.94 -7.83
N ILE A 19 16.56 -64.69 -8.31
CA ILE A 19 15.23 -64.14 -8.60
C ILE A 19 14.58 -63.60 -7.32
N LEU A 20 14.63 -64.34 -6.21
CA LEU A 20 14.06 -63.92 -4.94
C LEU A 20 14.74 -62.67 -4.38
N ILE A 21 16.08 -62.62 -4.40
CA ILE A 21 16.85 -61.45 -3.98
C ILE A 21 16.49 -60.24 -4.85
N SER A 22 16.41 -60.43 -6.17
CA SER A 22 16.03 -59.36 -7.10
C SER A 22 14.60 -58.86 -6.86
N ALA A 23 13.65 -59.78 -6.61
CA ALA A 23 12.27 -59.43 -6.30
C ALA A 23 12.15 -58.66 -4.98
N LEU A 24 12.85 -59.09 -3.93
CA LEU A 24 12.89 -58.39 -2.64
C LEU A 24 13.53 -57.01 -2.77
N PHE A 25 14.61 -56.89 -3.53
CA PHE A 25 15.26 -55.61 -3.81
C PHE A 25 14.34 -54.65 -4.57
N LEU A 26 13.60 -55.15 -5.56
CA LEU A 26 12.65 -54.36 -6.33
C LEU A 26 11.47 -53.89 -5.46
N ILE A 27 10.91 -54.75 -4.61
CA ILE A 27 9.86 -54.37 -3.64
C ILE A 27 10.38 -53.30 -2.68
N TYR A 28 11.59 -53.48 -2.14
CA TYR A 28 12.19 -52.49 -1.25
C TYR A 28 12.38 -51.13 -1.93
N THR A 29 12.92 -51.14 -3.15
CA THR A 29 13.15 -49.91 -3.93
C THR A 29 11.82 -49.21 -4.26
N SER A 30 10.81 -49.97 -4.69
CA SER A 30 9.47 -49.43 -4.98
C SER A 30 8.81 -48.83 -3.75
N ASN A 31 8.93 -49.47 -2.58
CA ASN A 31 8.41 -48.92 -1.32
C ASN A 31 9.15 -47.64 -0.92
N MET A 32 10.47 -47.59 -1.08
CA MET A 32 11.26 -46.40 -0.77
C MET A 32 10.90 -45.23 -1.69
N GLU A 33 10.78 -45.47 -3.01
CA GLU A 33 10.32 -44.48 -3.98
C GLU A 33 8.92 -43.97 -3.64
N TYR A 34 8.00 -44.86 -3.29
CA TYR A 34 6.65 -44.51 -2.87
C TYR A 34 6.64 -43.57 -1.66
N LEU A 35 7.43 -43.86 -0.63
CA LEU A 35 7.56 -43.01 0.55
C LEU A 35 8.18 -41.64 0.23
N ILE A 36 9.19 -41.60 -0.64
CA ILE A 36 9.79 -40.34 -1.09
C ILE A 36 8.77 -39.50 -1.84
N VAL A 37 8.00 -40.10 -2.75
CA VAL A 37 6.97 -39.40 -3.53
C VAL A 37 5.88 -38.84 -2.60
N ILE A 38 5.38 -39.63 -1.65
CA ILE A 38 4.38 -39.15 -0.68
C ILE A 38 4.93 -38.05 0.21
N SER A 39 6.14 -38.22 0.74
CA SER A 39 6.76 -37.17 1.56
C SER A 39 6.94 -35.88 0.77
N SER A 40 7.29 -35.97 -0.51
CA SER A 40 7.40 -34.81 -1.40
C SER A 40 6.04 -34.15 -1.64
N GLN A 41 5.00 -34.93 -1.96
CA GLN A 41 3.64 -34.43 -2.12
C GLN A 41 3.13 -33.75 -0.85
N ASN A 42 3.30 -34.38 0.31
CA ASN A 42 2.87 -33.83 1.59
C ASN A 42 3.62 -32.53 1.93
N ASN A 43 4.91 -32.45 1.62
CA ASN A 43 5.71 -31.24 1.80
C ASN A 43 5.23 -30.09 0.89
N ILE A 44 4.90 -30.39 -0.37
CA ILE A 44 4.32 -29.43 -1.31
C ILE A 44 2.95 -28.94 -0.81
N GLN A 45 2.11 -29.84 -0.30
CA GLN A 45 0.81 -29.46 0.28
C GLN A 45 0.97 -28.59 1.52
N ALA A 46 1.86 -28.94 2.45
CA ALA A 46 2.15 -28.11 3.61
C ALA A 46 2.62 -26.69 3.22
N TYR A 47 3.45 -26.59 2.18
CA TYR A 47 3.87 -25.30 1.61
C TYR A 47 2.67 -24.48 1.10
N TYR A 48 1.81 -25.06 0.26
CA TYR A 48 0.66 -24.34 -0.30
C TYR A 48 -0.36 -23.95 0.77
N LEU A 49 -0.53 -24.76 1.81
CA LEU A 49 -1.38 -24.42 2.96
C LEU A 49 -0.81 -23.26 3.79
N ALA A 50 0.51 -23.10 3.87
CA ALA A 50 1.11 -21.96 4.57
C ALA A 50 1.04 -20.70 3.70
N GLU A 51 1.28 -20.84 2.39
CA GLU A 51 1.11 -19.74 1.43
C GLU A 51 -0.35 -19.24 1.37
N SER A 52 -1.33 -20.14 1.41
CA SER A 52 -2.74 -19.77 1.36
C SER A 52 -3.18 -18.91 2.54
N LYS A 53 -2.63 -19.13 3.74
CA LYS A 53 -2.86 -18.27 4.91
C LYS A 53 -2.37 -16.84 4.69
N ILE A 54 -1.22 -16.67 4.03
CA ILE A 54 -0.69 -15.34 3.70
C ILE A 54 -1.63 -14.62 2.73
N HIS A 55 -2.04 -15.29 1.64
CA HIS A 55 -3.01 -14.73 0.70
C HIS A 55 -4.35 -14.42 1.36
N MET A 56 -4.76 -15.23 2.34
CA MET A 56 -5.99 -15.00 3.10
C MET A 56 -5.92 -13.71 3.92
N VAL A 57 -4.81 -13.43 4.59
CA VAL A 57 -4.61 -12.17 5.33
C VAL A 57 -4.57 -10.96 4.41
N LEU A 58 -4.03 -11.13 3.20
CA LEU A 58 -3.98 -10.06 2.20
C LEU A 58 -5.30 -9.85 1.45
N GLY A 59 -6.14 -10.88 1.35
CA GLY A 59 -7.33 -10.87 0.47
C GLY A 59 -8.66 -10.80 1.19
N LYS A 60 -8.79 -11.30 2.42
CA LYS A 60 -10.07 -11.28 3.15
C LYS A 60 -10.20 -10.02 4.00
N GLU A 61 -11.33 -9.32 3.87
CA GLU A 61 -11.60 -8.05 4.58
C GLU A 61 -11.41 -8.16 6.10
N GLU A 62 -11.86 -9.28 6.71
CA GLU A 62 -11.80 -9.51 8.16
C GLU A 62 -10.36 -9.44 8.72
N TYR A 63 -9.39 -9.94 7.95
CA TYR A 63 -7.98 -9.94 8.33
C TYR A 63 -7.25 -8.73 7.77
N TYR A 64 -7.53 -8.37 6.52
CA TYR A 64 -6.88 -7.28 5.82
C TYR A 64 -7.18 -5.94 6.48
N TYR A 65 -8.44 -5.50 6.45
CA TYR A 65 -8.86 -4.23 7.05
C TYR A 65 -8.96 -4.32 8.56
N GLY A 66 -9.39 -5.47 9.10
CA GLY A 66 -9.59 -5.64 10.54
C GLY A 66 -8.30 -5.76 11.36
N GLN A 67 -7.24 -6.34 10.80
CA GLN A 67 -6.01 -6.62 11.54
C GLN A 67 -4.74 -6.07 10.87
N LEU A 68 -4.55 -6.27 9.56
CA LEU A 68 -3.29 -5.94 8.90
C LEU A 68 -3.13 -4.43 8.66
N VAL A 69 -4.10 -3.79 8.00
CA VAL A 69 -4.06 -2.37 7.61
C VAL A 69 -3.76 -1.45 8.80
N PRO A 70 -4.42 -1.58 9.98
CA PRO A 70 -4.13 -0.70 11.11
C PRO A 70 -2.69 -0.79 11.63
N ARG A 71 -2.05 -1.96 11.48
CA ARG A 71 -0.63 -2.17 11.81
C ARG A 71 0.28 -1.48 10.82
N ILE A 72 -0.03 -1.61 9.53
CA ILE A 72 0.69 -0.92 8.44
C ILE A 72 0.58 0.59 8.61
N GLU A 73 -0.63 1.13 8.82
CA GLU A 73 -0.86 2.57 9.04
C GLU A 73 -0.02 3.12 10.19
N THR A 74 -0.03 2.42 11.34
CA THR A 74 0.74 2.81 12.52
C THR A 74 2.24 2.82 12.22
N TYR A 75 2.73 1.78 11.54
CA TYR A 75 4.13 1.70 11.17
C TYR A 75 4.52 2.77 10.14
N LEU A 76 3.66 3.09 9.18
CA LEU A 76 3.89 4.15 8.20
C LEU A 76 3.96 5.53 8.86
N LYS A 77 3.00 5.85 9.76
CA LYS A 77 2.94 7.12 10.48
C LYS A 77 4.11 7.34 11.45
N TYR A 78 4.51 6.31 12.20
CA TYR A 78 5.43 6.48 13.33
C TYR A 78 6.77 5.75 13.21
N GLY A 79 6.97 4.94 12.17
CA GLY A 79 8.17 4.11 11.98
C GLY A 79 8.30 2.95 12.97
N ARG A 80 7.25 2.68 13.78
CA ARG A 80 7.24 1.60 14.77
C ARG A 80 5.81 1.13 15.03
N LEU A 81 5.66 -0.13 15.40
CA LEU A 81 4.42 -0.63 15.98
C LEU A 81 4.23 -0.04 17.38
N GLY A 82 3.10 0.63 17.60
CA GLY A 82 2.73 1.12 18.92
C GLY A 82 2.42 -0.04 19.88
N LYS A 83 2.28 0.26 21.18
CA LYS A 83 1.95 -0.73 22.22
C LYS A 83 0.60 -1.45 22.01
N PHE A 84 -0.27 -0.85 21.21
CA PHE A 84 -1.62 -1.34 20.94
C PHE A 84 -1.67 -2.52 19.97
N TYR A 85 -0.62 -2.70 19.15
CA TYR A 85 -0.60 -3.73 18.13
C TYR A 85 0.42 -4.82 18.44
N ASP A 86 -0.06 -6.06 18.53
CA ASP A 86 0.77 -7.24 18.55
C ASP A 86 1.27 -7.56 17.12
N ARG A 87 2.44 -8.17 17.01
CA ARG A 87 3.01 -8.69 15.75
C ARG A 87 2.34 -9.97 15.28
N ARG A 88 1.13 -10.28 15.75
CA ARG A 88 0.39 -11.49 15.42
C ARG A 88 -0.97 -11.13 14.85
N ILE A 89 -1.31 -11.75 13.73
CA ILE A 89 -2.65 -11.82 13.16
C ILE A 89 -3.18 -13.21 13.49
N ILE A 90 -4.40 -13.26 14.02
CA ILE A 90 -5.06 -14.50 14.43
C ILE A 90 -6.13 -14.82 13.40
N LEU A 91 -6.04 -16.00 12.81
CA LEU A 91 -7.02 -16.57 11.90
C LEU A 91 -8.12 -17.29 12.66
N ASP A 92 -9.34 -17.25 12.15
CA ASP A 92 -10.43 -18.05 12.69
C ASP A 92 -10.20 -19.54 12.40
N ASN A 93 -10.54 -20.40 13.35
CA ASN A 93 -10.45 -21.86 13.18
C ASN A 93 -11.22 -22.38 11.95
N LYS A 94 -12.30 -21.69 11.55
CA LYS A 94 -13.11 -22.03 10.37
C LYS A 94 -12.32 -21.94 9.06
N ASP A 95 -11.25 -21.14 9.07
CA ASP A 95 -10.43 -20.82 7.92
C ASP A 95 -9.13 -21.63 7.87
N LEU A 96 -8.89 -22.44 8.89
CA LEU A 96 -7.78 -23.39 8.92
C LEU A 96 -8.15 -24.68 8.19
N PHE A 97 -7.15 -25.28 7.57
CA PHE A 97 -7.30 -26.59 6.97
C PHE A 97 -7.43 -27.68 8.04
N GLU A 98 -8.17 -28.75 7.74
CA GLU A 98 -8.40 -29.83 8.69
C GLU A 98 -7.08 -30.48 9.14
N GLY A 99 -6.83 -30.49 10.45
CA GLY A 99 -5.60 -31.01 11.04
C GLY A 99 -4.46 -29.98 11.19
N ASP A 100 -4.64 -28.74 10.72
CA ASP A 100 -3.73 -27.63 10.95
C ASP A 100 -4.18 -26.81 12.16
N ASN A 101 -3.30 -26.67 13.15
CA ASN A 101 -3.59 -25.96 14.40
C ASN A 101 -2.87 -24.60 14.50
N ASN A 102 -2.13 -24.18 13.46
CA ASN A 102 -1.44 -22.90 13.49
C ASN A 102 -2.34 -21.79 12.93
N ASP A 103 -3.00 -21.06 13.83
CA ASP A 103 -3.85 -19.90 13.56
C ASP A 103 -3.09 -18.57 13.46
N ILE A 104 -1.76 -18.58 13.66
CA ILE A 104 -0.98 -17.35 13.79
C ILE A 104 -0.21 -17.05 12.51
N ILE A 105 -0.32 -15.80 12.05
CA ILE A 105 0.62 -15.17 11.13
C ILE A 105 1.38 -14.09 11.88
N LYS A 106 2.71 -14.19 11.88
CA LYS A 106 3.58 -13.15 12.44
C LYS A 106 3.80 -12.06 11.41
N VAL A 107 3.73 -10.82 11.88
CA VAL A 107 3.92 -9.60 11.11
C VAL A 107 5.24 -8.95 11.51
N GLY A 108 6.15 -8.87 10.55
CA GLY A 108 7.42 -8.14 10.63
C GLY A 108 7.38 -6.90 9.75
N PHE A 109 8.22 -5.93 10.11
CA PHE A 109 8.48 -4.77 9.28
C PHE A 109 9.98 -4.62 9.13
N ALA A 110 10.43 -4.45 7.90
CA ALA A 110 11.82 -4.28 7.53
C ALA A 110 11.98 -3.04 6.64
N GLU A 111 13.22 -2.63 6.43
CA GLU A 111 13.57 -1.60 5.46
C GLU A 111 14.62 -2.17 4.50
N GLU A 112 14.31 -2.16 3.21
CA GLU A 112 15.18 -2.64 2.15
C GLU A 112 15.25 -1.57 1.06
N ASN A 113 16.44 -1.07 0.74
CA ASN A 113 16.66 -0.03 -0.28
C ASN A 113 15.76 1.22 -0.10
N ASN A 114 15.65 1.73 1.14
CA ASN A 114 14.77 2.84 1.54
C ASN A 114 13.26 2.60 1.36
N ARG A 115 12.86 1.38 0.99
CA ARG A 115 11.46 0.94 0.95
C ARG A 115 11.15 0.20 2.23
N ARG A 116 10.00 0.51 2.82
CA ARG A 116 9.51 -0.26 3.97
C ARG A 116 8.81 -1.50 3.46
N ILE A 117 9.25 -2.66 3.93
CA ILE A 117 8.77 -3.99 3.53
C ILE A 117 7.95 -4.58 4.68
N LEU A 118 6.83 -5.21 4.33
CA LEU A 118 6.03 -6.02 5.24
C LEU A 118 6.47 -7.48 5.10
N GLU A 119 6.73 -8.12 6.23
CA GLU A 119 7.09 -9.52 6.31
C GLU A 119 5.95 -10.30 6.97
N LEU A 120 5.44 -11.33 6.30
CA LEU A 120 4.40 -12.21 6.81
C LEU A 120 4.97 -13.63 6.95
N GLU A 121 5.09 -14.11 8.18
CA GLU A 121 5.64 -15.43 8.50
C GLU A 121 4.56 -16.33 9.10
N THR A 122 4.42 -17.54 8.56
CA THR A 122 3.53 -18.55 9.12
C THR A 122 4.04 -19.96 8.78
N TYR A 123 3.38 -20.97 9.33
CA TYR A 123 3.61 -22.36 8.96
C TYR A 123 2.31 -23.14 8.92
N SER A 124 2.35 -24.26 8.22
CA SER A 124 1.24 -25.21 8.16
C SER A 124 1.76 -26.63 8.27
N THR A 125 0.93 -27.51 8.83
CA THR A 125 1.26 -28.92 9.02
C THR A 125 0.31 -29.78 8.20
N TYR A 126 0.84 -30.66 7.35
CA TYR A 126 0.07 -31.62 6.57
C TYR A 126 0.67 -33.02 6.71
N SER A 127 -0.14 -33.99 7.15
CA SER A 127 0.30 -35.38 7.35
C SER A 127 1.60 -35.51 8.18
N GLY A 128 1.75 -34.69 9.23
CA GLY A 128 2.92 -34.67 10.10
C GLY A 128 4.13 -33.88 9.57
N ILE A 129 4.10 -33.40 8.33
CA ILE A 129 5.15 -32.54 7.76
C ILE A 129 4.75 -31.08 7.97
N SER A 130 5.64 -30.30 8.58
CA SER A 130 5.42 -28.87 8.80
C SER A 130 6.32 -28.04 7.88
N LYS A 131 5.77 -26.99 7.26
CA LYS A 131 6.52 -26.09 6.40
C LYS A 131 6.32 -24.64 6.80
N ASN A 132 7.43 -23.92 6.98
CA ASN A 132 7.42 -22.49 7.26
C ASN A 132 7.50 -21.71 5.96
N VAL A 133 6.77 -20.60 5.90
CA VAL A 133 6.73 -19.68 4.78
C VAL A 133 6.89 -18.25 5.28
N LEU A 134 7.74 -17.49 4.59
CA LEU A 134 7.94 -16.06 4.78
C LEU A 134 7.63 -15.35 3.46
N ALA A 135 6.61 -14.49 3.46
CA ALA A 135 6.35 -13.58 2.36
C ALA A 135 6.93 -12.20 2.66
N LYS A 136 7.57 -11.60 1.66
CA LYS A 136 7.94 -10.18 1.68
C LYS A 136 7.04 -9.43 0.71
N THR A 137 6.44 -8.36 1.18
CA THR A 137 5.51 -7.54 0.40
C THR A 137 5.90 -6.08 0.46
N THR A 138 5.63 -5.34 -0.60
CA THR A 138 5.53 -3.88 -0.49
C THR A 138 4.35 -3.53 0.40
N MET A 139 4.28 -2.29 0.88
CA MET A 139 3.15 -1.83 1.69
C MET A 139 2.34 -0.74 1.01
N ILE A 140 3.00 0.14 0.25
CA ILE A 140 2.36 1.31 -0.33
C ILE A 140 2.42 1.26 -1.85
N ASN A 141 1.47 1.95 -2.46
CA ASN A 141 1.35 2.08 -3.90
C ASN A 141 2.63 2.70 -4.50
N ASP A 142 3.13 2.09 -5.58
CA ASP A 142 4.42 2.40 -6.17
C ASP A 142 4.55 3.86 -6.62
N PHE A 143 3.46 4.54 -7.01
CA PHE A 143 3.50 5.96 -7.40
C PHE A 143 4.02 6.87 -6.29
N PHE A 144 3.82 6.50 -5.03
CA PHE A 144 4.28 7.23 -3.87
C PHE A 144 5.71 6.88 -3.44
N GLU A 145 6.32 5.84 -4.05
CA GLU A 145 7.70 5.41 -3.79
C GLU A 145 8.63 5.60 -5.00
N MET A 146 8.18 6.27 -6.07
CA MET A 146 8.99 6.52 -7.27
C MET A 146 10.19 7.44 -7.04
N GLY A 147 10.23 8.18 -5.92
CA GLY A 147 11.33 9.13 -5.63
C GLY A 147 11.28 10.42 -6.46
N ILE A 148 10.17 10.66 -7.18
CA ILE A 148 9.96 11.87 -7.97
C ILE A 148 8.96 12.81 -7.28
N PRO A 149 9.20 14.13 -7.25
CA PRO A 149 8.33 15.08 -6.56
C PRO A 149 6.99 15.34 -7.27
N ILE A 150 6.95 15.16 -8.59
CA ILE A 150 5.77 15.37 -9.43
C ILE A 150 5.45 14.07 -10.16
N VAL A 151 4.25 13.54 -9.95
CA VAL A 151 3.73 12.34 -10.62
C VAL A 151 2.63 12.77 -11.58
N SER A 152 2.93 12.70 -12.88
CA SER A 152 1.98 12.95 -13.96
C SER A 152 2.32 12.06 -15.16
N ILE A 153 1.40 11.96 -16.13
CA ILE A 153 1.62 11.21 -17.37
C ILE A 153 2.86 11.68 -18.16
N GLU A 154 3.33 12.90 -17.93
CA GLU A 154 4.50 13.48 -18.59
C GLU A 154 5.83 13.08 -17.92
N TYR A 155 5.80 12.78 -16.63
CA TYR A 155 7.00 12.52 -15.81
C TYR A 155 7.16 11.04 -15.43
N ILE A 156 6.18 10.19 -15.73
CA ILE A 156 6.25 8.73 -15.47
C ILE A 156 6.60 7.93 -16.72
N LEU A 157 7.03 6.68 -16.51
CA LEU A 157 7.31 5.75 -17.60
C LEU A 157 6.04 5.39 -18.37
N GLN A 158 6.16 5.21 -19.68
CA GLN A 158 5.04 4.93 -20.60
C GLN A 158 4.22 3.68 -20.20
N ASP A 159 4.87 2.64 -19.70
CA ASP A 159 4.22 1.42 -19.23
C ASP A 159 3.42 1.60 -17.94
N LYS A 160 3.65 2.70 -17.20
CA LYS A 160 2.94 3.06 -15.97
C LYS A 160 1.78 4.02 -16.15
N ILE A 161 1.61 4.62 -17.34
CA ILE A 161 0.54 5.60 -17.61
C ILE A 161 -0.84 5.01 -17.30
N ARG A 162 -1.15 3.83 -17.82
CA ARG A 162 -2.46 3.20 -17.60
C ARG A 162 -2.72 2.88 -16.12
N GLU A 163 -1.70 2.42 -15.40
CA GLU A 163 -1.81 2.18 -13.96
C GLU A 163 -2.10 3.48 -13.20
N PHE A 164 -1.46 4.59 -13.60
CA PHE A 164 -1.64 5.90 -12.99
C PHE A 164 -3.04 6.46 -13.27
N GLU A 165 -3.50 6.42 -14.51
CA GLU A 165 -4.85 6.85 -14.89
C GLU A 165 -5.93 6.05 -14.14
N ASN A 166 -5.77 4.73 -14.03
CA ASN A 166 -6.67 3.89 -13.25
C ASN A 166 -6.67 4.26 -11.76
N TYR A 167 -5.50 4.56 -11.20
CA TYR A 167 -5.40 5.01 -9.82
C TYR A 167 -6.08 6.36 -9.60
N MET A 168 -5.87 7.33 -10.51
CA MET A 168 -6.49 8.66 -10.42
C MET A 168 -8.02 8.59 -10.58
N LEU A 169 -8.52 7.72 -11.46
CA LEU A 169 -9.96 7.45 -11.59
C LEU A 169 -10.54 6.83 -10.32
N TYR A 170 -9.89 5.80 -9.78
CA TYR A 170 -10.30 5.17 -8.53
C TYR A 170 -10.27 6.17 -7.35
N LEU A 171 -9.24 6.99 -7.27
CA LEU A 171 -9.11 8.03 -6.25
C LEU A 171 -10.27 9.04 -6.36
N GLN A 172 -10.66 9.45 -7.56
CA GLN A 172 -11.79 10.34 -7.79
C GLN A 172 -13.14 9.74 -7.35
N GLU A 173 -13.31 8.43 -7.54
CA GLU A 173 -14.55 7.72 -7.17
C GLU A 173 -14.66 7.47 -5.67
N GLU A 174 -13.55 7.16 -4.99
CA GLU A 174 -13.54 6.60 -3.63
C GLU A 174 -12.98 7.53 -2.56
N ILE A 175 -12.49 8.72 -2.92
CA ILE A 175 -11.98 9.66 -1.92
C ILE A 175 -13.09 10.20 -1.04
N GLU A 176 -12.95 9.98 0.27
CA GLU A 176 -13.83 10.52 1.31
C GLU A 176 -12.98 11.11 2.43
N ILE A 177 -13.57 12.03 3.19
CA ILE A 177 -12.92 12.51 4.41
C ILE A 177 -12.87 11.35 5.43
N PRO A 178 -11.68 11.05 6.01
CA PRO A 178 -11.55 9.96 6.96
C PRO A 178 -12.47 10.13 8.18
N LYS A 179 -13.29 9.12 8.49
CA LYS A 179 -14.21 9.13 9.64
C LYS A 179 -13.50 9.17 11.00
N GLN A 180 -12.24 8.73 11.06
CA GLN A 180 -11.36 8.77 12.22
C GLN A 180 -10.00 9.34 11.83
N SER A 181 -9.92 10.65 11.67
CA SER A 181 -8.64 11.35 11.53
C SER A 181 -8.05 11.62 12.91
N ASN A 182 -7.14 10.76 13.36
CA ASN A 182 -6.29 11.06 14.52
C ASN A 182 -5.33 12.23 14.18
N GLY A 183 -5.84 13.47 14.21
CA GLY A 183 -5.06 14.70 14.07
C GLY A 183 -5.27 15.49 12.77
N LEU A 184 -6.02 15.01 11.78
CA LEU A 184 -6.36 15.82 10.58
C LEU A 184 -7.73 16.47 10.72
N ILE A 185 -7.82 17.76 10.38
CA ILE A 185 -9.09 18.45 10.19
C ILE A 185 -9.60 18.14 8.79
N GLY A 186 -10.75 17.47 8.70
CA GLY A 186 -11.45 17.25 7.44
C GLY A 186 -12.18 18.53 7.00
N ILE A 187 -11.89 19.02 5.81
CA ILE A 187 -12.58 20.16 5.19
C ILE A 187 -13.26 19.67 3.92
N GLU A 188 -14.59 19.62 3.96
CA GLU A 188 -15.41 19.24 2.82
C GLU A 188 -15.91 20.48 2.08
N ALA A 189 -15.35 20.71 0.89
CA ALA A 189 -15.71 21.79 0.00
C ALA A 189 -16.47 21.24 -1.22
N MET A 190 -17.64 20.63 -0.97
CA MET A 190 -18.52 20.09 -2.01
C MET A 190 -19.43 21.18 -2.59
N ASP A 191 -19.47 21.22 -3.92
CA ASP A 191 -20.31 22.12 -4.73
C ASP A 191 -20.03 23.62 -4.45
N TYR A 192 -18.83 23.99 -4.03
CA TYR A 192 -18.42 25.41 -3.95
C TYR A 192 -17.61 25.78 -5.19
N ASP A 193 -17.70 27.03 -5.61
CA ASP A 193 -17.00 27.51 -6.82
C ASP A 193 -15.64 28.10 -6.46
N ASN A 194 -15.57 28.80 -5.32
CA ASN A 194 -14.33 29.33 -4.79
C ASN A 194 -14.21 29.00 -3.29
N ILE A 195 -13.02 28.55 -2.89
CA ILE A 195 -12.64 28.31 -1.51
C ILE A 195 -11.40 29.14 -1.25
N LYS A 196 -11.40 29.96 -0.20
CA LYS A 196 -10.27 30.82 0.14
C LYS A 196 -9.72 30.45 1.51
N PHE A 197 -8.43 30.17 1.57
CA PHE A 197 -7.69 30.09 2.82
C PHE A 197 -7.00 31.42 3.03
N ILE A 198 -7.38 32.14 4.08
CA ILE A 198 -6.95 33.51 4.33
C ILE A 198 -6.19 33.56 5.66
N ARG A 199 -4.91 33.89 5.61
CA ARG A 199 -4.14 34.26 6.80
C ARG A 199 -4.56 35.68 7.24
N ARG A 200 -5.24 35.78 8.38
CA ARG A 200 -5.67 37.04 8.98
C ARG A 200 -4.51 37.74 9.70
N LEU A 201 -4.65 39.04 9.91
CA LEU A 201 -3.67 39.87 10.66
C LEU A 201 -3.36 39.36 12.09
N ASP A 202 -4.27 38.63 12.71
CA ASP A 202 -4.10 38.04 14.04
C ASP A 202 -3.51 36.63 14.02
N ASN A 203 -2.92 36.23 12.89
CA ASN A 203 -2.35 34.91 12.64
C ASN A 203 -3.35 33.74 12.61
N ARG A 204 -4.66 33.99 12.66
CA ARG A 204 -5.66 32.95 12.42
C ARG A 204 -5.78 32.67 10.93
N ILE A 205 -6.19 31.45 10.60
CA ILE A 205 -6.44 31.05 9.22
C ILE A 205 -7.94 30.83 9.11
N ASP A 206 -8.59 31.65 8.30
CA ASP A 206 -10.01 31.52 8.00
C ASP A 206 -10.17 30.82 6.65
N ILE A 207 -11.25 30.05 6.54
CA ILE A 207 -11.66 29.40 5.30
C ILE A 207 -13.01 29.98 4.91
N GLU A 208 -13.08 30.58 3.73
CA GLU A 208 -14.29 31.17 3.18
C GLU A 208 -14.75 30.39 1.95
N PHE A 209 -16.05 30.09 1.89
CA PHE A 209 -16.64 29.28 0.81
C PHE A 209 -17.67 30.09 0.04
N PHE A 210 -17.56 30.11 -1.29
CA PHE A 210 -18.40 30.90 -2.19
C PHE A 210 -19.08 29.99 -3.23
N ARG A 211 -20.29 30.35 -3.66
CA ARG A 211 -21.06 29.66 -4.71
C ARG A 211 -21.89 30.69 -5.49
N ASN A 212 -22.15 30.40 -6.77
CA ASN A 212 -23.00 31.18 -7.68
C ASN A 212 -22.60 32.65 -7.78
N ASP A 213 -21.30 32.93 -7.78
CA ASP A 213 -20.73 34.30 -7.87
C ASP A 213 -21.27 35.29 -6.81
N ILE A 214 -21.73 34.79 -5.66
CA ILE A 214 -22.13 35.63 -4.53
C ILE A 214 -20.88 36.27 -3.91
N GLU A 215 -20.91 37.58 -3.69
CA GLU A 215 -19.78 38.34 -3.11
C GLU A 215 -19.49 37.97 -1.65
N ASP A 216 -20.53 37.69 -0.87
CA ASP A 216 -20.41 37.25 0.51
C ASP A 216 -20.21 35.73 0.62
N PRO A 217 -19.33 35.26 1.51
CA PRO A 217 -19.12 33.83 1.70
C PRO A 217 -20.34 33.19 2.35
N ILE A 218 -20.76 32.05 1.78
CA ILE A 218 -21.88 31.25 2.26
C ILE A 218 -21.54 30.59 3.60
N LYS A 219 -20.26 30.25 3.78
CA LYS A 219 -19.74 29.59 4.96
C LYS A 219 -18.39 30.20 5.31
N ARG A 220 -18.15 30.37 6.61
CA ARG A 220 -16.84 30.74 7.17
C ARG A 220 -16.48 29.75 8.25
N GLU A 221 -15.26 29.23 8.19
CA GLU A 221 -14.70 28.35 9.22
C GLU A 221 -13.35 28.86 9.67
N MET A 222 -13.04 28.69 10.94
CA MET A 222 -11.72 28.98 11.48
C MET A 222 -10.93 27.68 11.56
N LEU A 223 -9.74 27.68 10.99
CA LEU A 223 -8.85 26.56 11.06
C LEU A 223 -8.15 26.53 12.43
N VAL A 224 -8.33 25.42 13.17
CA VAL A 224 -7.78 25.25 14.53
C VAL A 224 -6.46 24.48 14.56
N ASP A 225 -6.10 23.79 13.48
CA ASP A 225 -4.87 23.02 13.30
C ASP A 225 -4.40 23.11 11.84
N ASN A 226 -3.10 23.01 11.58
CA ASN A 226 -2.53 23.10 10.23
C ASN A 226 -2.46 21.75 9.50
N GLU A 227 -2.78 20.64 10.17
CA GLU A 227 -2.90 19.32 9.55
C GLU A 227 -4.33 19.11 9.00
N ILE A 228 -4.46 19.04 7.68
CA ILE A 228 -5.73 19.15 6.96
C ILE A 228 -5.91 17.99 5.97
N PHE A 229 -7.13 17.49 5.89
CA PHE A 229 -7.62 16.73 4.74
C PHE A 229 -8.67 17.58 4.01
N LEU A 230 -8.28 18.22 2.91
CA LEU A 230 -9.15 19.05 2.10
C LEU A 230 -9.66 18.26 0.91
N LEU A 231 -10.97 18.26 0.73
CA LEU A 231 -11.65 17.69 -0.43
C LEU A 231 -12.46 18.79 -1.12
N ALA A 232 -11.95 19.32 -2.24
CA ALA A 232 -12.57 20.39 -3.03
C ALA A 232 -13.04 19.84 -4.37
N ARG A 233 -14.36 19.72 -4.53
CA ARG A 233 -15.00 19.17 -5.72
C ARG A 233 -16.33 19.85 -5.97
N ASN A 234 -16.65 20.08 -7.23
CA ASN A 234 -17.93 20.60 -7.66
C ASN A 234 -18.33 19.91 -8.96
N ASN A 235 -19.54 19.36 -9.01
CA ASN A 235 -19.99 18.58 -10.17
C ASN A 235 -20.42 19.44 -11.36
N TYR A 236 -20.52 20.76 -11.18
CA TYR A 236 -21.02 21.70 -12.19
C TYR A 236 -19.94 22.58 -12.80
N VAL A 237 -18.96 23.00 -11.98
CA VAL A 237 -17.86 23.86 -12.39
C VAL A 237 -16.55 23.37 -11.75
N ASN A 238 -15.41 23.73 -12.35
CA ASN A 238 -14.12 23.48 -11.71
C ASN A 238 -13.94 24.45 -10.52
N PRO A 239 -13.89 23.98 -9.26
CA PRO A 239 -13.66 24.83 -8.11
C PRO A 239 -12.27 25.47 -8.17
N THR A 240 -12.13 26.65 -7.58
CA THR A 240 -10.84 27.30 -7.36
C THR A 240 -10.52 27.36 -5.87
N LEU A 241 -9.41 26.76 -5.45
CA LEU A 241 -8.82 26.97 -4.14
C LEU A 241 -7.84 28.14 -4.20
N SER A 242 -8.04 29.16 -3.37
CA SER A 242 -7.18 30.33 -3.27
C SER A 242 -6.44 30.35 -1.94
N ILE A 243 -5.13 30.58 -1.99
CA ILE A 243 -4.27 30.79 -0.82
C ILE A 243 -3.92 32.28 -0.74
N GLU A 244 -4.43 32.95 0.29
CA GLU A 244 -4.35 34.40 0.46
C GLU A 244 -3.82 34.77 1.85
N SER A 245 -3.27 35.98 1.95
CA SER A 245 -2.82 36.58 3.21
C SER A 245 -3.21 38.06 3.24
N GLU A 246 -3.71 38.55 4.38
CA GLU A 246 -3.98 39.98 4.57
C GLU A 246 -2.70 40.82 4.68
N LYS A 247 -1.54 40.16 4.82
CA LYS A 247 -0.23 40.79 4.90
C LYS A 247 0.70 40.18 3.85
N ASP A 248 1.19 41.03 2.94
CA ASP A 248 1.98 40.64 1.76
C ASP A 248 3.25 39.83 2.05
N SER A 249 3.77 39.86 3.28
CA SER A 249 4.97 39.11 3.70
C SER A 249 4.68 37.92 4.62
N ASP A 250 3.41 37.65 4.91
CA ASP A 250 3.06 36.52 5.77
C ASP A 250 2.97 35.24 4.96
N LYS A 251 3.57 34.20 5.51
CA LYS A 251 3.65 32.87 4.92
C LYS A 251 2.61 31.94 5.54
N LEU A 252 1.82 31.29 4.69
CA LEU A 252 0.87 30.26 5.11
C LEU A 252 1.56 28.89 5.11
N ILE A 253 1.48 28.16 6.24
CA ILE A 253 2.05 26.83 6.38
C ILE A 253 0.94 25.83 6.67
N LEU A 254 0.70 24.90 5.75
CA LEU A 254 -0.30 23.84 5.87
C LEU A 254 0.34 22.46 5.68
N LYS A 255 -0.32 21.43 6.20
CA LYS A 255 0.14 20.05 6.10
C LYS A 255 -1.03 19.12 5.81
N GLY A 256 -0.77 17.97 5.22
CA GLY A 256 -1.78 16.92 5.05
C GLY A 256 -2.05 16.57 3.60
N ILE A 257 -3.33 16.48 3.24
CA ILE A 257 -3.80 16.08 1.92
C ILE A 257 -4.71 17.15 1.36
N PHE A 258 -4.37 17.65 0.18
CA PHE A 258 -5.23 18.53 -0.60
C PHE A 258 -5.65 17.76 -1.86
N TYR A 259 -6.93 17.46 -1.99
CA TYR A 259 -7.51 16.94 -3.22
C TYR A 259 -8.43 17.97 -3.84
N ILE A 260 -8.10 18.41 -5.06
CA ILE A 260 -8.79 19.52 -5.73
C ILE A 260 -9.13 19.07 -7.15
N GLU A 261 -10.42 19.04 -7.49
CA GLU A 261 -10.90 18.81 -8.87
C GLU A 261 -11.00 20.11 -9.69
N GLY A 262 -9.95 20.93 -9.64
CA GLY A 262 -9.94 22.25 -10.27
C GLY A 262 -8.65 23.00 -10.01
N ASP A 263 -8.74 24.32 -9.92
CA ASP A 263 -7.58 25.20 -9.93
C ASP A 263 -7.08 25.51 -8.51
N LEU A 264 -5.76 25.63 -8.37
CA LEU A 264 -5.11 26.15 -7.17
C LEU A 264 -4.44 27.49 -7.50
N LYS A 265 -4.90 28.56 -6.85
CA LYS A 265 -4.35 29.92 -6.98
C LYS A 265 -3.63 30.33 -5.71
N ILE A 266 -2.39 30.77 -5.82
CA ILE A 266 -1.56 31.17 -4.68
C ILE A 266 -1.19 32.64 -4.83
N TYR A 267 -1.67 33.47 -3.91
CA TYR A 267 -1.48 34.92 -3.90
C TYR A 267 -0.47 35.39 -2.84
N SER A 268 0.05 34.47 -2.03
CA SER A 268 1.00 34.76 -0.94
C SER A 268 1.97 33.60 -0.75
N ASP A 269 3.05 33.81 0.01
CA ASP A 269 4.02 32.76 0.31
C ASP A 269 3.35 31.55 0.96
N PHE A 270 3.63 30.37 0.41
CA PHE A 270 2.95 29.14 0.81
C PHE A 270 3.94 28.00 1.01
N GLU A 271 3.83 27.30 2.14
CA GLU A 271 4.54 26.05 2.36
C GLU A 271 3.60 24.92 2.73
N PHE A 272 3.70 23.84 1.98
CA PHE A 272 2.86 22.66 2.13
C PHE A 272 3.69 21.41 2.40
N TYR A 273 3.29 20.65 3.41
CA TYR A 273 3.91 19.37 3.76
C TYR A 273 2.90 18.23 3.57
N GLY A 274 3.10 17.37 2.58
CA GLY A 274 2.24 16.21 2.35
C GLY A 274 1.90 15.96 0.89
N ILE A 275 0.65 15.63 0.61
CA ILE A 275 0.20 15.17 -0.71
C ILE A 275 -0.77 16.18 -1.30
N LEU A 276 -0.40 16.76 -2.44
CA LEU A 276 -1.26 17.65 -3.22
C LEU A 276 -1.70 16.91 -4.48
N VAL A 277 -3.00 16.84 -4.70
CA VAL A 277 -3.62 16.21 -5.87
C VAL A 277 -4.42 17.27 -6.61
N LEU A 278 -4.01 17.56 -7.86
CA LEU A 278 -4.74 18.43 -8.77
C LEU A 278 -5.31 17.59 -9.90
N ASN A 279 -6.63 17.57 -10.01
CA ASN A 279 -7.36 16.83 -11.04
C ASN A 279 -8.12 17.83 -11.92
N ASN A 280 -7.88 17.81 -13.23
CA ASN A 280 -8.55 18.67 -14.21
C ASN A 280 -8.46 20.18 -13.91
N GLY A 281 -7.25 20.64 -13.58
CA GLY A 281 -7.02 22.06 -13.28
C GLY A 281 -5.58 22.49 -13.47
N GLN A 282 -5.27 23.67 -12.97
CA GLN A 282 -3.95 24.28 -13.06
C GLN A 282 -3.52 24.90 -11.73
N LEU A 283 -2.21 25.04 -11.55
CA LEU A 283 -1.61 25.77 -10.44
C LEU A 283 -1.18 27.14 -10.97
N LEU A 284 -1.73 28.20 -10.38
CA LEU A 284 -1.43 29.59 -10.72
C LEU A 284 -0.84 30.27 -9.49
N MET A 285 0.20 31.08 -9.67
CA MET A 285 0.86 31.79 -8.59
C MET A 285 1.09 33.24 -8.96
N GLU A 286 0.95 34.13 -7.99
CA GLU A 286 1.42 35.51 -8.09
C GLU A 286 2.96 35.52 -8.28
N PRO A 287 3.50 36.31 -9.23
CA PRO A 287 4.95 36.36 -9.50
C PRO A 287 5.83 36.77 -8.32
N SER A 288 5.27 37.37 -7.28
CA SER A 288 5.98 37.76 -6.05
C SER A 288 5.95 36.70 -4.95
N SER A 289 5.13 35.65 -5.10
CA SER A 289 4.96 34.62 -4.06
C SER A 289 5.99 33.51 -4.20
N GLU A 290 6.54 33.05 -3.07
CA GLU A 290 7.38 31.86 -2.98
C GLU A 290 6.57 30.64 -2.51
N VAL A 291 6.61 29.56 -3.28
CA VAL A 291 5.86 28.33 -2.99
C VAL A 291 6.82 27.17 -2.75
N LYS A 292 6.65 26.50 -1.63
CA LYS A 292 7.44 25.32 -1.26
C LYS A 292 6.54 24.14 -0.92
N ILE A 293 6.75 23.02 -1.60
CA ILE A 293 6.01 21.77 -1.38
C ILE A 293 7.01 20.69 -0.97
N GLU A 294 6.83 20.12 0.21
CA GLU A 294 7.60 19.00 0.76
C GLU A 294 6.71 17.76 0.80
N GLY A 295 6.87 16.86 -0.17
CA GLY A 295 6.05 15.67 -0.31
C GLY A 295 5.89 15.24 -1.76
N VAL A 296 4.66 15.10 -2.26
CA VAL A 296 4.40 14.71 -3.65
C VAL A 296 3.20 15.45 -4.24
N LEU A 297 3.34 15.84 -5.49
CA LEU A 297 2.29 16.44 -6.31
C LEU A 297 1.80 15.43 -7.34
N LEU A 298 0.52 15.04 -7.27
CA LEU A 298 -0.13 14.19 -8.27
C LEU A 298 -0.95 15.06 -9.21
N LEU A 299 -0.67 14.96 -10.49
CA LEU A 299 -1.29 15.77 -11.53
C LEU A 299 -2.03 14.88 -12.52
N ASN A 300 -3.35 15.04 -12.60
CA ASN A 300 -4.18 14.38 -13.59
C ASN A 300 -4.87 15.40 -14.48
N ARG A 301 -4.71 15.26 -15.80
CA ARG A 301 -5.26 16.20 -16.80
C ARG A 301 -4.93 17.65 -16.45
N TYR A 302 -3.67 17.89 -16.10
CA TYR A 302 -3.18 19.20 -15.71
C TYR A 302 -3.04 20.11 -16.94
N ASN A 303 -3.52 21.34 -16.82
CA ASN A 303 -3.63 22.27 -17.95
C ASN A 303 -2.66 23.47 -17.87
N GLY A 304 -1.63 23.41 -17.01
CA GLY A 304 -0.64 24.49 -16.84
C GLY A 304 0.80 24.09 -17.17
N ASN A 305 1.74 25.02 -16.99
CA ASN A 305 3.18 24.77 -17.04
C ASN A 305 3.81 25.00 -15.66
N LEU A 306 4.20 23.93 -14.97
CA LEU A 306 4.84 24.01 -13.65
C LEU A 306 6.34 24.37 -13.71
N LEU A 307 7.00 24.06 -14.83
CA LEU A 307 8.46 24.19 -14.95
C LEU A 307 8.94 25.62 -15.27
N ASP A 308 8.04 26.51 -15.70
CA ASP A 308 8.38 27.87 -16.12
C ASP A 308 8.37 28.89 -14.97
N SER A 309 7.82 28.52 -13.81
CA SER A 309 7.73 29.40 -12.64
C SER A 309 8.90 29.16 -11.69
N GLY A 310 9.94 29.98 -11.76
CA GLY A 310 11.14 29.86 -10.89
C GLY A 310 10.90 30.03 -9.38
N ASN A 311 9.67 30.33 -8.96
CA ASN A 311 9.29 30.59 -7.58
C ASN A 311 8.62 29.40 -6.88
N ILE A 312 8.50 28.24 -7.56
CA ILE A 312 8.02 26.99 -6.93
C ILE A 312 9.15 26.01 -6.71
N GLN A 313 9.27 25.53 -5.48
CA GLN A 313 10.17 24.45 -5.11
C GLN A 313 9.35 23.24 -4.67
N ILE A 314 9.45 22.13 -5.39
CA ILE A 314 8.77 20.87 -5.05
C ILE A 314 9.84 19.82 -4.73
N ASN A 315 9.95 19.46 -3.46
CA ASN A 315 10.92 18.49 -2.96
C ASN A 315 10.19 17.20 -2.57
N TYR A 316 10.73 16.06 -3.01
CA TYR A 316 10.19 14.76 -2.64
C TYR A 316 10.51 14.45 -1.18
N ASN A 317 9.47 14.20 -0.37
CA ASN A 317 9.61 13.87 1.05
C ASN A 317 8.79 12.63 1.43
N LEU A 318 9.46 11.48 1.47
CA LEU A 318 8.82 10.18 1.72
C LEU A 318 8.20 10.06 3.12
N ASP A 319 8.73 10.74 4.13
CA ASP A 319 8.18 10.67 5.49
C ASP A 319 6.84 11.42 5.57
N GLU A 320 6.74 12.60 4.96
CA GLU A 320 5.46 13.32 4.87
C GLU A 320 4.44 12.55 4.01
N ILE A 321 4.88 11.95 2.91
CA ILE A 321 4.03 11.10 2.04
C ILE A 321 3.49 9.91 2.83
N ARG A 322 4.33 9.21 3.61
CA ARG A 322 3.89 8.06 4.43
C ARG A 322 3.00 8.49 5.59
N LYS A 323 3.26 9.65 6.20
CA LYS A 323 2.47 10.16 7.32
C LYS A 323 1.03 10.46 6.90
N TYR A 324 0.83 11.12 5.76
CA TYR A 324 -0.51 11.53 5.32
C TYR A 324 -1.12 10.57 4.31
N GLY A 325 -0.35 9.92 3.45
CA GLY A 325 -0.88 9.05 2.40
C GLY A 325 -1.74 7.90 2.89
N VAL A 326 -1.52 7.40 4.10
CA VAL A 326 -2.38 6.42 4.80
C VAL A 326 -3.87 6.79 4.85
N TYR A 327 -4.23 8.06 4.68
CA TYR A 327 -5.62 8.51 4.62
C TYR A 327 -6.21 8.51 3.20
N LEU A 328 -5.40 8.27 2.16
CA LEU A 328 -5.86 8.14 0.79
C LEU A 328 -6.27 6.69 0.48
N PRO A 329 -7.36 6.48 -0.28
CA PRO A 329 -7.76 5.15 -0.72
C PRO A 329 -6.68 4.53 -1.62
N LYS A 330 -6.44 3.23 -1.47
CA LYS A 330 -5.38 2.47 -2.17
C LYS A 330 -3.95 3.05 -2.02
N PHE A 331 -3.69 3.89 -1.02
CA PHE A 331 -2.31 4.21 -0.67
C PHE A 331 -1.59 3.00 -0.07
N ILE A 332 -2.25 2.31 0.88
CA ILE A 332 -1.81 1.00 1.37
C ILE A 332 -2.28 -0.05 0.36
N ASP A 333 -1.32 -0.55 -0.42
CA ASP A 333 -1.54 -1.51 -1.51
C ASP A 333 -0.42 -2.57 -1.48
N PRO A 334 -0.49 -3.54 -0.55
CA PRO A 334 0.57 -4.52 -0.38
C PRO A 334 0.64 -5.48 -1.56
N LYS A 335 1.80 -5.53 -2.22
CA LYS A 335 2.08 -6.48 -3.32
C LYS A 335 3.14 -7.46 -2.90
N VAL A 336 2.84 -8.75 -2.98
CA VAL A 336 3.80 -9.83 -2.68
C VAL A 336 4.93 -9.79 -3.70
N GLN A 337 6.16 -9.61 -3.22
CA GLN A 337 7.36 -9.64 -4.06
C GLN A 337 7.95 -11.05 -4.14
N VAL A 338 8.01 -11.72 -2.99
CA VAL A 338 8.59 -13.06 -2.89
C VAL A 338 7.96 -13.84 -1.75
N ILE A 339 7.78 -15.13 -1.97
CA ILE A 339 7.42 -16.11 -0.94
C ILE A 339 8.54 -17.13 -0.88
N LYS A 340 9.17 -17.26 0.29
CA LYS A 340 10.24 -18.24 0.54
C LYS A 340 9.76 -19.27 1.54
N SER A 341 10.11 -20.53 1.27
CA SER A 341 9.87 -21.62 2.22
C SER A 341 11.18 -22.03 2.89
N TYR A 342 11.08 -22.35 4.17
CA TYR A 342 12.21 -22.80 4.99
C TYR A 342 11.93 -24.19 5.54
#